data_AF-A0A9E4MGS9-F1
#
_entry.id   AF-A0A9E4MGS9-F1
#
_cell.length_a   1.000
_cell.length_b   1.000
_cell.length_c   1.000
_cell.angle_alpha   90.00
_cell.angle_beta   90.00
_cell.angle_gamma   90.00
#
_symmetry.space_group_name_H-M   'P 1'
#
loop_
_entity.id
_entity.type
_entity.pdbx_description
1 polymer ?
#
loop_
_entity_poly.entity_id
_entity_poly.type
_entity_poly.pdbx_seq_one_letter_code
_entity_poly.pdbx_strand_id
1 'polypeptide(L)'
;MRTPSFRAGPAALAVVVLATSLAAQNRGAQPVPKVAPSGRVTTSVTFDGRVLRDGGWFTYTPSHSGPSRITIDYGQPHARDREIFGGLVPYGEVWRLGANWATRLTLDFDARFGELDVPRGEYTLFMLPREHDGELIVSRQTRQWGTDYDPSFDFGRTPVDRRPLAETVRSLAVTLEPDVPAEEGTVPSGMLRINWGEAEYFTGWRMLWP
;
A
#
# COMPACT_ATOMS: atom_id res chain seq x y z
N MET A 1 -70.59 -38.58 55.62
CA MET A 1 -70.60 -38.84 54.18
C MET A 1 -69.83 -37.75 53.44
N ARG A 2 -68.62 -38.05 52.99
CA ARG A 2 -67.92 -37.35 51.90
C ARG A 2 -67.04 -38.39 51.19
N THR A 3 -67.44 -38.76 49.98
CA THR A 3 -66.70 -39.49 48.94
C THR A 3 -65.75 -38.54 48.20
N PRO A 4 -64.88 -39.00 47.29
CA PRO A 4 -63.52 -39.46 47.58
C PRO A 4 -62.48 -38.57 46.86
N SER A 5 -61.18 -38.77 47.09
CA SER A 5 -60.16 -38.28 46.15
C SER A 5 -59.13 -39.36 45.86
N PHE A 6 -59.03 -39.67 44.57
CA PHE A 6 -58.06 -40.59 43.98
C PHE A 6 -56.64 -40.08 44.21
N ARG A 7 -55.75 -40.95 44.70
CA ARG A 7 -54.30 -40.73 44.65
C ARG A 7 -53.75 -41.39 43.39
N ALA A 8 -53.32 -40.57 42.44
CA ALA A 8 -52.47 -40.97 41.33
C ALA A 8 -51.06 -41.30 41.86
N GLY A 9 -50.54 -42.49 41.54
CA GLY A 9 -49.14 -42.85 41.81
C GLY A 9 -48.20 -42.11 40.85
N PRO A 10 -46.98 -41.75 41.28
CA PRO A 10 -46.07 -40.97 40.45
C PRO A 10 -45.44 -41.86 39.37
N ALA A 11 -45.58 -41.46 38.10
CA ALA A 11 -44.74 -41.95 37.01
C ALA A 11 -43.36 -41.28 37.13
N ALA A 12 -42.31 -42.09 37.22
CA ALA A 12 -40.93 -41.64 37.38
C ALA A 12 -40.45 -40.85 36.15
N LEU A 13 -40.04 -39.60 36.35
CA LEU A 13 -39.23 -38.85 35.38
C LEU A 13 -37.80 -39.40 35.40
N ALA A 14 -37.31 -39.89 34.26
CA ALA A 14 -35.90 -40.16 34.05
C ALA A 14 -35.15 -38.83 33.86
N VAL A 15 -34.36 -38.43 34.86
CA VAL A 15 -33.42 -37.31 34.75
C VAL A 15 -32.16 -37.82 34.09
N VAL A 16 -31.92 -37.44 32.83
CA VAL A 16 -30.62 -37.63 32.17
C VAL A 16 -29.67 -36.57 32.73
N VAL A 17 -28.81 -36.96 33.66
CA VAL A 17 -27.70 -36.11 34.11
C VAL A 17 -26.60 -36.19 33.06
N LEU A 18 -26.52 -35.17 32.20
CA LEU A 18 -25.32 -34.94 31.39
C LEU A 18 -24.18 -34.51 32.32
N ALA A 19 -23.34 -35.47 32.71
CA ALA A 19 -22.07 -35.17 33.37
C ALA A 19 -21.16 -34.44 32.38
N THR A 20 -20.99 -33.13 32.58
CA THR A 20 -19.96 -32.34 31.91
C THR A 20 -18.59 -32.82 32.38
N SER A 21 -17.86 -33.57 31.55
CA SER A 21 -16.43 -33.74 31.79
C SER A 21 -15.73 -32.44 31.38
N LEU A 22 -15.55 -31.55 32.36
CA LEU A 22 -14.65 -30.40 32.26
C LEU A 22 -13.20 -30.91 32.36
N ALA A 23 -12.78 -31.73 31.40
CA ALA A 23 -11.36 -31.85 31.10
C ALA A 23 -11.00 -30.56 30.35
N ALA A 24 -10.81 -29.49 31.13
CA ALA A 24 -10.20 -28.27 30.65
C ALA A 24 -8.87 -28.67 30.00
N GLN A 25 -8.87 -28.71 28.68
CA GLN A 25 -7.65 -28.85 27.90
C GLN A 25 -6.77 -27.70 28.34
N ASN A 26 -5.76 -28.04 29.15
CA ASN A 26 -4.64 -27.19 29.43
C ASN A 26 -3.87 -27.03 28.11
N ARG A 27 -4.45 -26.25 27.19
CA ARG A 27 -3.80 -25.81 25.96
C ARG A 27 -2.73 -24.85 26.45
N GLY A 28 -1.53 -25.36 26.68
CA GLY A 28 -0.36 -24.53 26.95
C GLY A 28 -0.37 -23.35 25.98
N ALA A 29 -0.05 -22.16 26.49
CA ALA A 29 -0.13 -20.91 25.74
C ALA A 29 0.48 -21.12 24.35
N GLN A 30 -0.33 -20.92 23.31
CA GLN A 30 0.14 -21.02 21.93
C GLN A 30 1.30 -20.01 21.77
N PRO A 31 2.44 -20.41 21.16
CA PRO A 31 3.56 -19.51 20.98
C PRO A 31 3.07 -18.29 20.18
N VAL A 32 3.21 -17.10 20.78
CA VAL A 32 2.83 -15.85 20.12
C VAL A 32 3.77 -15.66 18.92
N PRO A 33 3.25 -15.57 17.68
CA PRO A 33 4.09 -15.35 16.51
C PRO A 33 4.89 -14.05 16.67
N LYS A 34 6.22 -14.12 16.51
CA LYS A 34 7.05 -12.91 16.36
C LYS A 34 6.88 -12.40 14.93
N VAL A 35 5.87 -11.57 14.71
CA VAL A 35 5.64 -10.94 13.40
C VAL A 35 6.67 -9.83 13.18
N ALA A 36 7.19 -9.73 11.95
CA ALA A 36 8.10 -8.66 11.58
C ALA A 36 7.45 -7.29 11.85
N PRO A 37 8.23 -6.27 12.26
CA PRO A 37 7.68 -4.95 12.56
C PRO A 37 7.02 -4.19 11.41
N SER A 38 7.09 -4.73 10.18
CA SER A 38 6.63 -4.10 8.95
C SER A 38 5.94 -5.14 8.07
N GLY A 39 4.88 -4.71 7.39
CA GLY A 39 4.23 -5.47 6.33
C GLY A 39 4.86 -5.19 4.95
N ARG A 40 4.30 -5.80 3.90
CA ARG A 40 4.56 -5.45 2.50
C ARG A 40 3.25 -5.01 1.87
N VAL A 41 3.27 -3.89 1.17
CA VAL A 41 2.09 -3.28 0.53
C VAL A 41 2.41 -3.01 -0.93
N THR A 42 1.42 -3.25 -1.78
CA THR A 42 1.47 -2.92 -3.20
C THR A 42 0.35 -1.94 -3.52
N THR A 43 0.72 -0.79 -4.09
CA THR A 43 -0.20 0.17 -4.68
C THR A 43 -0.11 0.06 -6.19
N SER A 44 -1.25 0.08 -6.89
CA SER A 44 -1.24 0.07 -8.35
C SER A 44 -2.41 0.86 -8.91
N VAL A 45 -2.16 1.57 -9.99
CA VAL A 45 -3.19 2.14 -10.85
C VAL A 45 -3.08 1.50 -12.22
N THR A 46 -4.23 1.13 -12.77
CA THR A 46 -4.34 0.49 -14.09
C THR A 46 -5.26 1.33 -14.96
N PHE A 47 -4.82 1.60 -16.18
CA PHE A 47 -5.57 2.35 -17.19
C PHE A 47 -5.83 1.46 -18.39
N ASP A 48 -7.10 1.37 -18.78
CA ASP A 48 -7.48 0.74 -20.05
C ASP A 48 -7.36 1.78 -21.17
N GLY A 49 -6.13 2.04 -21.62
CA GLY A 49 -5.87 2.90 -22.77
C GLY A 49 -6.36 2.24 -24.05
N ARG A 50 -7.48 2.71 -24.60
CA ARG A 50 -7.99 2.30 -25.92
C ARG A 50 -7.55 3.35 -26.93
N VAL A 51 -6.82 2.94 -27.98
CA VAL A 51 -6.52 3.85 -29.10
C VAL A 51 -7.77 3.95 -29.97
N LEU A 52 -8.41 5.11 -29.97
CA LEU A 52 -9.45 5.46 -30.94
C LEU A 52 -8.73 5.85 -32.24
N ARG A 53 -8.84 5.02 -33.29
CA ARG A 53 -8.52 5.42 -34.67
C ARG A 53 -9.83 5.75 -35.39
N ASP A 54 -9.78 6.82 -36.17
CA ASP A 54 -10.90 7.56 -36.77
C ASP A 54 -12.11 6.72 -37.24
N GLY A 55 -13.29 7.13 -36.78
CA GLY A 55 -14.56 7.07 -37.53
C GLY A 55 -15.25 5.71 -37.75
N GLY A 56 -14.77 4.61 -37.19
CA GLY A 56 -15.40 3.29 -37.33
C GLY A 56 -16.57 3.04 -36.37
N TRP A 57 -17.62 2.34 -36.82
CA TRP A 57 -18.75 1.87 -35.99
C TRP A 57 -18.35 0.79 -34.96
N PHE A 58 -17.11 0.30 -35.05
CA PHE A 58 -16.42 -0.49 -34.02
C PHE A 58 -15.10 0.21 -33.68
N THR A 59 -15.13 1.19 -32.78
CA THR A 59 -14.00 2.04 -32.38
C THR A 59 -13.09 1.37 -31.34
N TYR A 60 -12.77 0.09 -31.51
CA TYR A 60 -11.99 -0.64 -30.50
C TYR A 60 -10.91 -1.48 -31.15
N THR A 61 -9.69 -0.96 -31.15
CA THR A 61 -8.51 -1.83 -31.17
C THR A 61 -8.20 -2.13 -29.70
N PRO A 62 -8.28 -3.38 -29.22
CA PRO A 62 -7.69 -3.74 -27.94
C PRO A 62 -6.23 -3.25 -27.95
N SER A 63 -5.75 -2.63 -26.88
CA SER A 63 -4.31 -2.43 -26.75
C SER A 63 -3.67 -3.81 -26.95
N HIS A 64 -2.81 -3.95 -27.94
CA HIS A 64 -2.14 -5.24 -28.20
C HIS A 64 -1.16 -5.61 -27.06
N SER A 65 -1.06 -4.78 -26.01
CA SER A 65 -0.11 -4.83 -24.91
C SER A 65 -0.74 -5.05 -23.52
N GLY A 66 -2.06 -5.27 -23.41
CA GLY A 66 -2.72 -5.37 -22.10
C GLY A 66 -2.92 -4.00 -21.43
N PRO A 67 -3.44 -3.96 -20.20
CA PRO A 67 -3.76 -2.72 -19.52
C PRO A 67 -2.48 -2.01 -19.04
N SER A 68 -2.42 -0.68 -19.17
CA SER A 68 -1.26 0.12 -18.78
C SER A 68 -1.23 0.31 -17.26
N ARG A 69 -0.16 -0.13 -16.57
CA ARG A 69 -0.09 -0.08 -15.11
C ARG A 69 1.16 0.63 -14.58
N ILE A 70 0.96 1.35 -13.47
CA ILE A 70 2.02 1.77 -12.54
C ILE A 70 1.85 0.93 -11.28
N THR A 71 2.91 0.28 -10.82
CA THR A 71 2.93 -0.49 -9.58
C THR A 71 4.06 -0.02 -8.67
N ILE A 72 3.73 0.24 -7.41
CA ILE A 72 4.69 0.52 -6.34
C ILE A 72 4.55 -0.54 -5.26
N ASP A 73 5.63 -1.26 -4.98
CA ASP A 73 5.69 -2.32 -3.98
C ASP A 73 6.73 -1.97 -2.91
N TYR A 74 6.31 -1.85 -1.66
CA TYR A 74 7.13 -1.31 -0.58
C TYR A 74 6.93 -2.05 0.74
N GLY A 75 7.95 -2.03 1.59
CA GLY A 75 7.80 -2.42 2.99
C GLY A 75 7.11 -1.30 3.77
N GLN A 76 6.02 -1.62 4.47
CA GLN A 76 5.25 -0.67 5.27
C GLN A 76 5.69 -0.72 6.74
N PRO A 77 6.56 0.19 7.21
CA PRO A 77 6.84 0.37 8.63
C PRO A 77 5.68 1.05 9.36
N HIS A 78 5.65 0.84 10.68
CA HIS A 78 4.74 1.52 11.61
C HIS A 78 5.51 2.47 12.51
N ALA A 79 4.92 3.64 12.81
CA ALA A 79 5.53 4.69 13.62
C ALA A 79 5.85 4.23 15.03
N ARG A 80 4.91 3.53 15.70
CA ARG A 80 5.08 3.02 17.08
C ARG A 80 5.50 4.12 18.06
N ASP A 81 4.77 5.24 18.04
CA ASP A 81 4.99 6.40 18.92
C ASP A 81 6.37 7.07 18.78
N ARG A 82 7.05 6.85 17.64
CA ARG A 82 8.32 7.50 17.31
C ARG A 82 8.09 8.71 16.42
N GLU A 83 8.94 9.71 16.58
CA GLU A 83 9.11 10.79 15.62
C GLU A 83 9.64 10.22 14.29
N ILE A 84 8.94 10.53 13.20
CA ILE A 84 9.24 9.95 11.88
C ILE A 84 10.31 10.76 11.17
N PHE A 85 9.97 11.93 10.63
CA PHE A 85 10.90 12.77 9.89
C PHE A 85 11.66 13.68 10.85
N GLY A 86 12.99 13.69 10.75
CA GLY A 86 13.90 14.28 11.74
C GLY A 86 14.30 13.32 12.87
N GLY A 87 13.59 12.20 13.01
CA GLY A 87 13.91 11.12 13.95
C GLY A 87 14.31 9.83 13.24
N LEU A 88 13.33 8.94 13.01
CA LEU A 88 13.54 7.66 12.32
C LEU A 88 14.04 7.80 10.88
N VAL A 89 13.62 8.85 10.21
CA VAL A 89 14.02 9.26 8.85
C VAL A 89 14.74 10.60 8.99
N PRO A 90 16.08 10.59 9.02
CA PRO A 90 16.87 11.83 9.12
C PRO A 90 16.66 12.72 7.89
N TYR A 91 16.63 14.02 8.10
CA TYR A 91 16.65 14.98 6.99
C TYR A 91 18.05 15.06 6.38
N GLY A 92 18.13 15.25 5.07
CA GLY A 92 19.39 15.35 4.33
C GLY A 92 20.09 14.00 4.09
N GLU A 93 19.47 12.89 4.47
CA GLU A 93 19.97 11.53 4.21
C GLU A 93 19.03 10.74 3.28
N VAL A 94 19.60 9.91 2.41
CA VAL A 94 18.80 9.08 1.51
C VAL A 94 18.10 7.99 2.31
N TRP A 95 16.78 7.98 2.22
CA TRP A 95 15.90 7.02 2.84
C TRP A 95 15.33 6.06 1.80
N ARG A 96 15.28 4.78 2.17
CA ARG A 96 14.76 3.66 1.35
C ARG A 96 13.29 3.71 0.96
N LEU A 97 12.56 4.77 1.37
CA LEU A 97 11.13 4.93 1.16
C LEU A 97 10.30 3.71 1.62
N GLY A 98 10.65 3.14 2.78
CA GLY A 98 10.05 1.89 3.27
C GLY A 98 10.86 1.19 4.36
N ALA A 99 10.68 -0.12 4.47
CA ALA A 99 11.42 -1.00 5.38
C ALA A 99 11.85 -2.30 4.70
N ASN A 100 12.98 -2.87 5.16
CA ASN A 100 13.59 -4.09 4.62
C ASN A 100 14.07 -3.90 3.17
N TRP A 101 13.40 -4.53 2.19
CA TRP A 101 13.68 -4.40 0.76
C TRP A 101 13.43 -2.98 0.25
N ALA A 102 14.19 -2.58 -0.76
CA ALA A 102 14.00 -1.29 -1.40
C ALA A 102 12.64 -1.21 -2.11
N THR A 103 12.01 -0.02 -2.08
CA THR A 103 10.71 0.21 -2.71
C THR A 103 10.82 0.09 -4.21
N ARG A 104 10.06 -0.84 -4.80
CA ARG A 104 10.11 -1.14 -6.23
C ARG A 104 9.01 -0.38 -6.97
N LEU A 105 9.41 0.25 -8.08
CA LEU A 105 8.53 0.83 -9.08
C LEU A 105 8.56 -0.04 -10.33
N THR A 106 7.38 -0.36 -10.87
CA THR A 106 7.22 -1.03 -12.17
C THR A 106 6.32 -0.18 -13.05
N LEU A 107 6.79 0.12 -14.26
CA LEU A 107 6.12 0.91 -15.27
C LEU A 107 5.94 0.11 -16.55
N ASP A 108 4.70 -0.05 -17.01
CA ASP A 108 4.40 -0.69 -18.30
C ASP A 108 4.46 0.30 -19.49
N PHE A 109 4.68 1.58 -19.20
CA PHE A 109 4.72 2.69 -20.15
C PHE A 109 5.67 3.78 -19.65
N ASP A 110 6.06 4.69 -20.54
CA ASP A 110 6.91 5.82 -20.17
C ASP A 110 6.07 6.80 -19.35
N ALA A 111 6.56 7.28 -18.21
CA ALA A 111 5.80 8.13 -17.30
C ALA A 111 6.68 9.28 -16.78
N ARG A 112 6.07 10.44 -16.58
CA ARG A 112 6.67 11.56 -15.88
C ARG A 112 6.31 11.51 -14.40
N PHE A 113 7.28 11.68 -13.52
CA PHE A 113 7.09 11.95 -12.08
C PHE A 113 7.70 13.31 -11.77
N GLY A 114 6.90 14.27 -11.32
CA GLY A 114 7.30 15.67 -11.21
C GLY A 114 7.85 16.19 -12.53
N GLU A 115 9.16 16.41 -12.56
CA GLU A 115 9.90 16.90 -13.74
C GLU A 115 10.68 15.80 -14.47
N LEU A 116 10.71 14.58 -13.92
CA LEU A 116 11.53 13.47 -14.41
C LEU A 116 10.75 12.54 -15.35
N ASP A 117 11.18 12.45 -16.60
CA ASP A 117 10.69 11.46 -17.57
C ASP A 117 11.38 10.11 -17.34
N VAL A 118 10.59 9.10 -16.95
CA VAL A 118 11.04 7.75 -16.64
C VAL A 118 10.50 6.78 -17.70
N PRO A 119 11.35 6.18 -18.54
CA PRO A 119 10.93 5.17 -19.50
C PRO A 119 10.31 3.95 -18.81
N ARG A 120 9.48 3.20 -19.54
CA ARG A 120 8.95 1.91 -19.07
C ARG A 120 10.06 1.00 -18.54
N GLY A 121 9.80 0.26 -17.46
CA GLY A 121 10.78 -0.60 -16.84
C GLY A 121 10.56 -0.85 -15.35
N GLU A 122 11.49 -1.59 -14.73
CA GLU A 122 11.57 -1.76 -13.29
C GLU A 122 12.66 -0.85 -12.70
N TYR A 123 12.33 -0.16 -11.61
CA TYR A 123 13.21 0.75 -10.89
C TYR A 123 13.06 0.57 -9.39
N THR A 124 13.96 1.19 -8.63
CA THR A 124 13.81 1.39 -7.20
C THR A 124 13.60 2.86 -6.88
N LEU A 125 12.70 3.14 -5.94
CA LEU A 125 12.47 4.47 -5.39
C LEU A 125 13.21 4.65 -4.07
N PHE A 126 13.94 5.75 -3.97
CA PHE A 126 14.44 6.31 -2.73
C PHE A 126 13.92 7.73 -2.56
N MET A 127 14.11 8.29 -1.37
CA MET A 127 13.73 9.67 -1.08
C MET A 127 14.85 10.35 -0.29
N LEU A 128 15.13 11.60 -0.62
CA LEU A 128 15.95 12.50 0.18
C LEU A 128 15.04 13.55 0.83
N PRO A 129 14.58 13.35 2.07
CA PRO A 129 13.69 14.29 2.74
C PRO A 129 14.46 15.50 3.29
N ARG A 130 13.83 16.67 3.25
CA ARG A 130 14.27 17.90 3.92
C ARG A 130 13.11 18.48 4.74
N GLU A 131 13.39 19.51 5.53
CA GLU A 131 12.39 20.09 6.44
C GLU A 131 11.18 20.69 5.70
N HIS A 132 11.39 21.23 4.49
CA HIS A 132 10.37 21.95 3.72
C HIS A 132 10.03 21.31 2.37
N ASP A 133 10.87 20.41 1.87
CA ASP A 133 10.73 19.73 0.58
C ASP A 133 11.43 18.37 0.63
N GLY A 134 11.53 17.69 -0.50
CA GLY A 134 12.49 16.60 -0.67
C GLY A 134 12.80 16.33 -2.13
N GLU A 135 13.51 15.25 -2.37
CA GLU A 135 13.65 14.69 -3.71
C GLU A 135 13.19 13.24 -3.73
N LEU A 136 12.41 12.88 -4.75
CA LEU A 136 12.21 11.50 -5.14
C LEU A 136 13.37 11.08 -6.04
N ILE A 137 13.98 9.95 -5.74
CA ILE A 137 15.11 9.40 -6.47
C ILE A 137 14.64 8.12 -7.16
N VAL A 138 14.86 8.04 -8.47
CA VAL A 138 14.61 6.83 -9.26
C VAL A 138 15.96 6.20 -9.57
N SER A 139 16.17 4.95 -9.14
CA SER A 139 17.41 4.18 -9.34
C SER A 139 17.20 3.03 -10.29
N ARG A 140 18.20 2.75 -11.14
CA ARG A 140 18.24 1.60 -12.07
C ARG A 140 18.60 0.30 -11.36
N GLN A 141 19.20 0.37 -10.18
CA GLN A 141 19.49 -0.82 -9.38
C GLN A 141 18.18 -1.35 -8.80
N THR A 142 17.94 -2.65 -8.96
CA THR A 142 16.73 -3.32 -8.47
C THR A 142 17.07 -4.55 -7.64
N ARG A 143 16.10 -5.01 -6.84
CA ARG A 143 16.20 -6.23 -6.02
C ARG A 143 17.32 -6.18 -4.97
N GLN A 144 17.61 -4.99 -4.45
CA GLN A 144 18.58 -4.72 -3.39
C GLN A 144 17.90 -4.54 -2.03
N TRP A 145 18.67 -4.74 -0.96
CA TRP A 145 18.22 -4.36 0.37
C TRP A 145 18.07 -2.83 0.45
N GLY A 146 17.08 -2.35 1.20
CA GLY A 146 16.69 -0.94 1.14
C GLY A 146 17.78 0.04 1.60
N THR A 147 18.76 -0.39 2.39
CA THR A 147 19.87 0.48 2.83
C THR A 147 21.09 0.43 1.91
N ASP A 148 21.09 -0.42 0.89
CA ASP A 148 22.21 -0.60 -0.03
C ASP A 148 22.08 0.40 -1.18
N TYR A 149 22.03 1.69 -0.83
CA TYR A 149 21.90 2.79 -1.78
C TYR A 149 23.27 3.13 -2.38
N ASP A 150 23.34 3.17 -3.71
CA ASP A 150 24.51 3.62 -4.47
C ASP A 150 24.08 4.69 -5.48
N PRO A 151 24.54 5.94 -5.34
CA PRO A 151 24.14 7.05 -6.20
C PRO A 151 24.61 6.90 -7.65
N SER A 152 25.57 6.01 -7.95
CA SER A 152 25.99 5.75 -9.34
C SER A 152 24.91 5.06 -10.18
N PHE A 153 23.91 4.47 -9.53
CA PHE A 153 22.75 3.88 -10.19
C PHE A 153 21.54 4.82 -10.29
N ASP A 154 21.61 6.05 -9.79
CA ASP A 154 20.53 7.03 -9.94
C ASP A 154 20.23 7.23 -11.44
N PHE A 155 19.00 6.89 -11.84
CA PHE A 155 18.47 7.26 -13.15
C PHE A 155 18.21 8.78 -13.20
N GLY A 156 17.64 9.31 -12.12
CA GLY A 156 17.35 10.73 -11.98
C GLY A 156 16.67 11.04 -10.65
N ARG A 157 16.50 12.33 -10.40
CA ARG A 157 15.83 12.88 -9.21
C ARG A 157 14.81 13.91 -9.64
N THR A 158 13.74 14.05 -8.87
CA THR A 158 12.75 15.12 -9.05
C THR A 158 12.42 15.71 -7.69
N PRO A 159 12.18 17.03 -7.59
CA PRO A 159 11.63 17.64 -6.40
C PRO A 159 10.28 17.01 -6.03
N VAL A 160 10.03 16.93 -4.73
CA VAL A 160 8.71 16.62 -4.15
C VAL A 160 8.35 17.71 -3.15
N ASP A 161 7.10 18.14 -3.19
CA ASP A 161 6.57 19.09 -2.22
C ASP A 161 6.31 18.38 -0.89
N ARG A 162 6.34 19.15 0.21
CA ARG A 162 6.02 18.66 1.54
C ARG A 162 4.92 19.51 2.16
N ARG A 163 4.00 18.88 2.88
CA ARG A 163 3.06 19.57 3.76
C ARG A 163 2.78 18.79 5.04
N PRO A 164 2.44 19.47 6.15
CA PRO A 164 1.97 18.78 7.35
C PRO A 164 0.60 18.14 7.10
N LEU A 165 0.34 17.01 7.76
CA LEU A 165 -0.95 16.34 7.80
C LEU A 165 -1.72 16.77 9.05
N ALA A 166 -3.05 16.91 8.92
CA ALA A 166 -3.93 17.21 10.05
C ALA A 166 -4.05 16.03 11.04
N GLU A 167 -3.89 14.80 10.54
CA GLU A 167 -3.95 13.57 11.32
C GLU A 167 -2.66 12.78 11.17
N THR A 168 -2.21 12.17 12.27
CA THR A 168 -1.01 11.33 12.27
C THR A 168 -1.27 10.00 11.57
N VAL A 169 -0.55 9.77 10.46
CA VAL A 169 -0.57 8.52 9.71
C VAL A 169 0.40 7.51 10.35
N ARG A 170 -0.16 6.53 11.07
CA ARG A 170 0.63 5.57 11.88
C ARG A 170 1.50 4.61 11.06
N SER A 171 1.15 4.36 9.81
CA SER A 171 1.82 3.39 8.93
C SER A 171 2.18 4.10 7.64
N LEU A 172 3.40 3.88 7.12
CA LEU A 172 3.77 4.46 5.83
C LEU A 172 2.72 4.10 4.77
N ALA A 173 2.19 5.09 4.08
CA ALA A 173 1.29 4.89 2.96
C ALA A 173 1.86 5.59 1.72
N VAL A 174 2.15 4.79 0.69
CA VAL A 174 2.52 5.28 -0.65
C VAL A 174 1.31 5.05 -1.56
N THR A 175 0.68 6.13 -2.03
CA THR A 175 -0.54 6.07 -2.84
C THR A 175 -0.34 6.71 -4.22
N LEU A 176 -1.06 6.17 -5.20
CA LEU A 176 -1.21 6.74 -6.53
C LEU A 176 -2.67 7.14 -6.63
N GLU A 177 -2.94 8.45 -6.68
CA GLU A 177 -4.27 9.02 -6.79
C GLU A 177 -4.46 9.54 -8.20
N PRO A 178 -5.23 8.84 -9.06
CA PRO A 178 -5.49 9.30 -10.41
C PRO A 178 -6.38 10.53 -10.39
N ASP A 179 -6.05 11.52 -11.23
CA ASP A 179 -6.98 12.59 -11.54
C ASP A 179 -8.19 11.98 -12.24
N VAL A 180 -9.39 12.36 -11.83
CA VAL A 180 -10.61 11.98 -12.55
C VAL A 180 -10.59 12.74 -13.88
N PRO A 181 -10.51 12.06 -15.04
CA PRO A 181 -10.49 12.77 -16.31
C PRO A 181 -11.81 13.52 -16.48
N ALA A 182 -11.73 14.84 -16.65
CA ALA A 182 -12.91 15.67 -16.92
C ALA A 182 -13.42 15.47 -18.36
N GLU A 183 -12.56 15.05 -19.28
CA GLU A 183 -12.83 14.96 -20.72
C GLU A 183 -12.18 13.72 -21.34
N GLU A 184 -12.88 13.14 -22.33
CA GLU A 184 -12.38 12.03 -23.15
C GLU A 184 -11.13 12.46 -23.95
N GLY A 185 -10.12 11.58 -24.06
CA GLY A 185 -8.87 11.89 -24.76
C GLY A 185 -7.80 12.61 -23.91
N THR A 186 -8.04 12.81 -22.61
CA THR A 186 -7.03 13.33 -21.68
C THR A 186 -6.00 12.25 -21.34
N VAL A 187 -4.73 12.64 -21.30
CA VAL A 187 -3.62 11.74 -20.93
C VAL A 187 -3.71 11.46 -19.42
N PRO A 188 -3.72 10.17 -19.00
CA PRO A 188 -3.81 9.82 -17.58
C PRO A 188 -2.73 10.49 -16.74
N SER A 189 -3.16 11.15 -15.65
CA SER A 189 -2.29 11.78 -14.67
C SER A 189 -2.86 11.61 -13.26
N GLY A 190 -2.09 12.05 -12.27
CA GLY A 190 -2.50 12.03 -10.89
C GLY A 190 -1.41 12.49 -9.95
N MET A 191 -1.58 12.17 -8.67
CA MET A 191 -0.62 12.47 -7.61
C MET A 191 0.00 11.20 -7.05
N LEU A 192 1.31 11.22 -6.87
CA LEU A 192 2.04 10.27 -6.02
C LEU A 192 2.13 10.91 -4.64
N ARG A 193 1.65 10.21 -3.61
CA ARG A 193 1.69 10.70 -2.22
C ARG A 193 2.39 9.70 -1.33
N ILE A 194 3.20 10.23 -0.41
CA ILE A 194 3.98 9.50 0.57
C ILE A 194 3.60 10.09 1.94
N ASN A 195 2.76 9.36 2.66
CA ASN A 195 2.18 9.79 3.93
C ASN A 195 2.77 8.97 5.08
N TRP A 196 3.41 9.63 6.05
CA TRP A 196 3.85 8.96 7.28
C TRP A 196 4.07 9.92 8.45
N GLY A 197 3.57 9.56 9.62
CA GLY A 197 3.56 10.46 10.76
C GLY A 197 2.71 11.69 10.45
N GLU A 198 3.26 12.87 10.64
CA GLU A 198 2.58 14.15 10.45
C GLU A 198 2.94 14.83 9.13
N ALA A 199 3.58 14.11 8.19
CA ALA A 199 4.02 14.68 6.93
C ALA A 199 3.50 13.91 5.72
N GLU A 200 3.15 14.67 4.70
CA GLU A 200 2.97 14.19 3.34
C GLU A 200 4.05 14.78 2.45
N TYR A 201 4.66 13.92 1.63
CA TYR A 201 5.40 14.33 0.45
C TYR A 201 4.62 13.95 -0.79
N PHE A 202 4.61 14.80 -1.80
CA PHE A 202 3.83 14.55 -3.00
C PHE A 202 4.48 15.13 -4.25
N THR A 203 4.19 14.50 -5.39
CA THR A 203 4.53 15.01 -6.72
C THR A 203 3.57 14.45 -7.75
N GLY A 204 3.35 15.21 -8.82
CA GLY A 204 2.48 14.76 -9.90
C GLY A 204 3.08 13.57 -10.64
N TRP A 205 2.24 12.70 -11.19
CA TRP A 205 2.64 11.75 -12.21
C TRP A 205 1.75 11.91 -13.43
N ARG A 206 2.29 11.61 -14.61
CA ARG A 206 1.55 11.60 -15.88
C ARG A 206 2.11 10.52 -16.80
N MET A 207 1.22 9.78 -17.45
CA MET A 207 1.60 8.91 -18.55
C MET A 207 2.20 9.74 -19.69
N LEU A 208 3.33 9.32 -20.24
CA LEU A 208 3.86 9.84 -21.49
C LEU A 208 3.33 8.92 -22.59
N TRP A 209 2.25 9.38 -23.22
CA TRP A 209 1.61 8.63 -24.31
C TRP A 209 2.55 8.62 -25.53
N PRO A 210 2.84 7.45 -26.14
CA PRO A 210 3.64 7.37 -27.36
C PRO A 210 2.92 7.90 -28.60
#